data_AF-A0A7V0LT60-F1
#
_entry.id   AF-A0A7V0LT60-F1
#
_cell.length_a   1.000
_cell.length_b   1.000
_cell.length_c   1.000
_cell.angle_alpha   90.00
_cell.angle_beta   90.00
_cell.angle_gamma   90.00
#
_symmetry.space_group_name_H-M   'P 1'
#
loop_
_entity.id
_entity.type
_entity.pdbx_description
1 polymer ?
#
loop_
_entity_poly.entity_id
_entity_poly.type
_entity_poly.pdbx_seq_one_letter_code
_entity_poly.pdbx_strand_id
1 'polypeptide(L)'
;MTDYPGTLHLVGSTRSSFLVSVEELAYTVADGVQVDETVRVLDATGSVVGVARFPLNEVAVHINEPITTSQDGEIVALVALADRVDVAVLAASDSVEPILPRMDAVSTIGTQPVGAGATSCVSRATMRTTDVGYRINSHYYSTTNIYTYCLGRGIPGYLNSGGAGTYSSVSYKWGGFDTVSSFNSGMSPGTKQAGDTTKGDTLSCARGVDCSGFVSRVWQLSSKYGTWTLDDISTQLSGWGNLLEYDIFLKQGSHVRLFRYYSGNGYYVSESTTAGYDRVVYRLIGSSDLNGYSPWRYDNVCP
;
A
#
# COMPACT_ATOMS: atom_id res chain seq x y z
N MET A 1 -6.50 23.99 0.89
CA MET A 1 -6.69 22.90 1.86
C MET A 1 -5.39 22.12 1.84
N THR A 2 -4.76 21.95 2.98
CA THR A 2 -3.54 21.15 3.08
C THR A 2 -4.02 19.73 3.36
N ASP A 3 -3.98 18.87 2.35
CA ASP A 3 -4.49 17.50 2.48
C ASP A 3 -3.36 16.60 2.99
N TYR A 4 -3.46 16.18 4.25
CA TYR A 4 -2.54 15.19 4.82
C TYR A 4 -3.03 13.77 4.45
N PRO A 5 -2.13 12.84 4.07
CA PRO A 5 -2.50 11.43 3.99
C PRO A 5 -2.90 10.93 5.38
N GLY A 6 -3.93 10.09 5.44
CA GLY A 6 -4.51 9.70 6.72
C GLY A 6 -5.54 8.59 6.63
N THR A 7 -6.06 8.21 7.79
CA THR A 7 -7.18 7.29 7.95
C THR A 7 -8.39 8.03 8.50
N LEU A 8 -9.58 7.51 8.24
CA LEU A 8 -10.82 8.00 8.82
C LEU A 8 -11.63 6.82 9.33
N HIS A 9 -12.02 6.88 10.59
CA HIS A 9 -12.72 5.83 11.31
C HIS A 9 -14.00 6.40 11.94
N LEU A 10 -15.14 5.77 11.72
CA LEU A 10 -16.38 6.16 12.39
C LEU A 10 -16.31 5.72 13.86
N VAL A 11 -16.31 6.68 14.80
CA VAL A 11 -16.26 6.41 16.25
C VAL A 11 -17.62 6.53 16.94
N GLY A 12 -18.62 7.08 16.22
CA GLY A 12 -20.03 6.89 16.54
C GLY A 12 -20.95 7.92 15.90
N SER A 13 -22.21 7.88 16.31
CA SER A 13 -23.26 8.75 15.78
C SER A 13 -24.31 9.07 16.84
N THR A 14 -24.88 10.27 16.73
CA THR A 14 -26.06 10.71 17.47
C THR A 14 -27.23 10.87 16.50
N ARG A 15 -28.37 11.36 16.98
CA ARG A 15 -29.52 11.64 16.10
C ARG A 15 -29.27 12.74 15.06
N SER A 16 -28.31 13.63 15.31
CA SER A 16 -28.07 14.82 14.49
C SER A 16 -26.64 14.95 13.98
N SER A 17 -25.73 14.07 14.42
CA SER A 17 -24.30 14.19 14.15
C SER A 17 -23.63 12.83 13.98
N PHE A 18 -22.52 12.82 13.27
CA PHE A 18 -21.59 11.70 13.20
C PHE A 18 -20.21 12.14 13.63
N LEU A 19 -19.51 11.27 14.35
CA LEU A 19 -18.20 11.54 14.90
C LEU A 19 -17.21 10.59 14.26
N VAL A 20 -16.16 11.14 13.68
CA VAL A 20 -15.13 10.38 13.00
C VAL A 20 -13.77 10.69 13.62
N SER A 21 -13.01 9.66 13.96
CA SER A 21 -11.58 9.82 14.23
C SER A 21 -10.85 9.96 12.89
N VAL A 22 -9.92 10.91 12.85
CA VAL A 22 -9.12 11.26 11.69
C VAL A 22 -7.67 11.25 12.14
N GLU A 23 -6.90 10.29 11.64
CA GLU A 23 -5.45 10.26 11.82
C GLU A 23 -4.80 10.88 10.58
N GLU A 24 -4.07 11.97 10.77
CA GLU A 24 -3.37 12.69 9.71
C GLU A 24 -1.87 12.59 9.93
N LEU A 25 -1.12 12.34 8.85
CA LEU A 25 0.33 12.21 8.89
C LEU A 25 1.00 13.34 8.11
N ALA A 26 2.04 13.92 8.71
CA ALA A 26 2.97 14.79 8.04
C ALA A 26 4.40 14.26 8.16
N TYR A 27 5.25 14.60 7.20
CA TYR A 27 6.67 14.31 7.25
C TYR A 27 7.46 15.57 7.01
N THR A 28 8.40 15.87 7.91
CA THR A 28 9.42 16.90 7.68
C THR A 28 10.80 16.29 7.85
N VAL A 29 11.78 16.87 7.15
CA VAL A 29 13.19 16.47 7.29
C VAL A 29 13.71 16.77 8.71
N ALA A 30 13.16 17.80 9.37
CA ALA A 30 13.58 18.22 10.70
C ALA A 30 12.98 17.35 11.83
N ASP A 31 11.70 16.99 11.70
CA ASP A 31 10.92 16.41 12.81
C ASP A 31 10.48 14.96 12.54
N GLY A 32 10.81 14.41 11.38
CA GLY A 32 10.42 13.06 10.98
C GLY A 32 8.92 12.94 10.69
N VAL A 33 8.36 11.76 10.94
CA VAL A 33 6.91 11.52 10.79
C VAL A 33 6.20 12.05 12.02
N GLN A 34 5.27 12.96 11.81
CA GLN A 34 4.35 13.48 12.80
C GLN A 34 2.95 12.96 12.51
N VAL A 35 2.22 12.63 13.58
CA VAL A 35 0.86 12.13 13.53
C VAL A 35 0.00 13.03 14.40
N ASP A 36 -1.15 13.44 13.87
CA ASP A 36 -2.21 14.08 14.62
C ASP A 36 -3.46 13.18 14.55
N GLU A 37 -4.10 12.96 15.68
CA GLU A 37 -5.37 12.23 15.74
C GLU A 37 -6.43 13.17 16.31
N THR A 38 -7.45 13.45 15.51
CA THR A 38 -8.56 14.32 15.89
C THR A 38 -9.90 13.63 15.69
N VAL A 39 -10.86 13.93 16.55
CA VAL A 39 -12.25 13.55 16.39
C VAL A 39 -13.00 14.73 15.81
N ARG A 40 -13.57 14.57 14.61
CA ARG A 40 -14.40 15.58 13.97
C ARG A 40 -15.86 15.25 14.21
N VAL A 41 -16.61 16.20 14.76
CA VAL A 41 -18.07 16.17 14.89
C VAL A 41 -18.65 16.78 13.64
N LEU A 42 -19.40 15.99 12.88
CA LEU A 42 -20.05 16.45 11.67
C LEU A 42 -21.56 16.48 11.86
N ASP A 43 -22.21 17.52 11.35
CA ASP A 43 -23.66 17.62 11.33
C ASP A 43 -24.28 16.72 10.24
N ALA A 44 -25.61 16.67 10.17
CA ALA A 44 -26.34 15.89 9.17
C ALA A 44 -26.04 16.28 7.69
N THR A 45 -25.40 17.43 7.43
CA THR A 45 -24.98 17.86 6.09
C THR A 45 -23.55 17.45 5.77
N GLY A 46 -22.80 16.94 6.75
CA GLY A 46 -21.38 16.63 6.65
C GLY A 46 -20.46 17.83 6.85
N SER A 47 -20.97 18.91 7.44
CA SER A 47 -20.15 20.04 7.85
C SER A 47 -19.52 19.75 9.22
N VAL A 48 -18.23 20.04 9.38
CA VAL A 48 -17.56 19.91 10.68
C VAL A 48 -18.04 21.03 11.60
N VAL A 49 -18.66 20.66 12.72
CA VAL A 49 -19.24 21.57 13.73
C VAL A 49 -18.50 21.49 15.08
N GLY A 50 -17.49 20.63 15.18
CA GLY A 50 -16.62 20.54 16.35
C GLY A 50 -15.42 19.63 16.08
N VAL A 51 -14.32 19.89 16.78
CA VAL A 51 -13.09 19.12 16.71
C VAL A 51 -12.54 18.91 18.12
N ALA A 52 -12.13 17.70 18.44
CA ALA A 52 -11.38 17.37 19.65
C ALA A 52 -10.07 16.66 19.25
N ARG A 53 -8.98 16.86 19.99
CA ARG A 53 -7.69 16.20 19.71
C ARG A 53 -7.42 15.11 20.74
N PHE A 54 -6.97 13.95 20.27
CA PHE A 54 -6.48 12.87 21.12
C PHE A 54 -5.02 13.14 21.53
N PRO A 55 -4.65 13.04 22.82
CA PRO A 55 -3.33 13.43 23.32
C PRO A 55 -2.28 12.35 23.04
N LEU A 56 -1.93 12.13 21.77
CA LEU A 56 -0.96 11.11 21.34
C LEU A 56 0.41 11.24 22.04
N ASN A 57 0.81 12.46 22.41
CA ASN A 57 2.07 12.76 23.10
C ASN A 57 2.10 12.29 24.56
N GLU A 58 0.95 11.96 25.15
CA GLU A 58 0.85 11.47 26.54
C GLU A 58 0.76 9.94 26.60
N VAL A 59 0.41 9.29 25.50
CA VAL A 59 0.16 7.85 25.44
C VAL A 59 1.47 7.06 25.42
N ALA A 60 1.62 6.15 26.39
CA ALA A 60 2.78 5.26 26.51
C ALA A 60 2.59 3.92 25.77
N VAL A 61 1.34 3.47 25.59
CA VAL A 61 1.00 2.21 24.91
C VAL A 61 -0.15 2.44 23.95
N HIS A 62 0.01 2.04 22.70
CA HIS A 62 -1.05 2.13 21.71
C HIS A 62 -2.19 1.14 22.01
N ILE A 63 -3.42 1.66 22.06
CA ILE A 63 -4.65 0.87 22.18
C ILE A 63 -5.34 0.89 20.82
N ASN A 64 -5.74 -0.28 20.32
CA ASN A 64 -6.59 -0.35 19.14
C ASN A 64 -7.98 0.20 19.48
N GLU A 65 -8.46 1.19 18.71
CA GLU A 65 -9.74 1.88 18.92
C GLU A 65 -9.84 2.57 20.30
N PRO A 66 -8.97 3.56 20.62
CA PRO A 66 -8.93 4.19 21.93
C PRO A 66 -10.07 5.19 22.16
N ILE A 67 -10.81 5.55 21.11
CA ILE A 67 -11.81 6.62 21.11
C ILE A 67 -13.19 6.03 20.81
N THR A 68 -14.19 6.44 21.57
CA THR A 68 -15.59 6.12 21.33
C THR A 68 -16.48 7.31 21.67
N THR A 69 -17.79 7.14 21.55
CA THR A 69 -18.77 8.18 21.84
C THR A 69 -19.89 7.65 22.73
N SER A 70 -20.38 8.50 23.63
CA SER A 70 -21.56 8.21 24.44
C SER A 70 -22.85 8.41 23.64
N GLN A 71 -23.99 7.94 24.17
CA GLN A 71 -25.31 8.18 23.56
C GLN A 71 -25.66 9.67 23.46
N ASP A 72 -25.09 10.49 24.35
CA ASP A 72 -25.29 11.93 24.40
C ASP A 72 -24.28 12.70 23.53
N GLY A 73 -23.39 11.98 22.83
CA GLY A 73 -22.40 12.56 21.91
C GLY A 73 -21.10 13.01 22.58
N GLU A 74 -20.87 12.65 23.85
CA GLU A 74 -19.58 12.91 24.50
C GLU A 74 -18.50 12.03 23.87
N ILE A 75 -17.35 12.64 23.56
CA ILE A 75 -16.18 11.93 23.03
C ILE A 75 -15.42 11.35 24.21
N VAL A 76 -15.36 10.03 24.30
CA VAL A 76 -14.70 9.32 25.41
C VAL A 76 -13.46 8.62 24.88
N ALA A 77 -12.33 8.79 25.56
CA ALA A 77 -11.05 8.24 25.14
C ALA A 77 -10.35 7.48 26.27
N LEU A 78 -9.73 6.35 25.92
CA LEU A 78 -8.81 5.60 26.77
C LEU A 78 -7.40 6.13 26.56
N VAL A 79 -6.83 6.75 27.59
CA VAL A 79 -5.49 7.32 27.56
C VAL A 79 -4.58 6.42 28.41
N ALA A 80 -3.84 5.53 27.73
CA ALA A 80 -2.87 4.65 28.38
C ALA A 80 -1.56 5.39 28.66
N LEU A 81 -1.46 5.96 29.84
CA LEU A 81 -0.26 6.61 30.36
C LEU A 81 0.76 5.55 30.84
N ALA A 82 1.97 5.99 31.18
CA ALA A 82 3.04 5.10 31.60
C ALA A 82 2.73 4.27 32.85
N ASP A 83 1.86 4.76 33.73
CA ASP A 83 1.56 4.16 35.04
C ASP A 83 0.07 3.82 35.26
N ARG A 84 -0.83 4.23 34.36
CA ARG A 84 -2.29 4.01 34.47
C ARG A 84 -3.00 4.15 33.13
N VAL A 85 -4.28 3.80 33.11
CA VAL A 85 -5.19 4.09 32.00
C VAL A 85 -6.29 5.02 32.50
N ASP A 86 -6.36 6.22 31.93
CA ASP A 86 -7.41 7.19 32.24
C ASP A 86 -8.56 7.07 31.22
N VAL A 87 -9.80 7.23 31.70
CA VAL A 87 -10.98 7.42 30.84
C VAL A 87 -11.26 8.92 30.81
N ALA A 88 -10.96 9.57 29.68
CA ALA A 88 -11.07 11.01 29.52
C ALA A 88 -12.26 11.37 28.62
N VAL A 89 -12.96 12.45 28.95
CA VAL A 89 -13.90 13.10 28.03
C VAL A 89 -13.15 14.19 27.27
N LEU A 90 -13.07 14.07 25.95
CA LEU A 90 -12.44 15.06 25.10
C LEU A 90 -13.46 16.15 24.76
N ALA A 91 -13.18 17.38 25.19
CA ALA A 91 -14.01 18.52 24.87
C ALA A 91 -13.82 18.92 23.40
N ALA A 92 -14.92 19.03 22.65
CA ALA A 92 -14.90 19.56 21.29
C ALA A 92 -14.91 21.09 21.30
N SER A 93 -14.10 21.70 20.44
CA SER A 93 -14.08 23.13 20.16
C SER A 93 -14.37 23.39 18.68
N ASP A 94 -14.69 24.64 18.32
CA ASP A 94 -14.94 25.01 16.91
C ASP A 94 -13.72 24.74 16.01
N SER A 95 -12.52 24.83 16.59
CA SER A 95 -11.27 24.49 15.93
C SER A 95 -10.22 24.05 16.96
N VAL A 96 -9.19 23.36 16.47
CA VAL A 96 -7.96 23.08 17.21
C VAL A 96 -6.79 23.63 16.41
N GLU A 97 -5.78 24.17 17.10
CA GLU A 97 -4.56 24.65 16.47
C GLU A 97 -3.88 23.48 15.72
N PRO A 98 -3.57 23.61 14.42
CA PRO A 98 -2.87 22.56 13.69
C PRO A 98 -1.49 22.30 14.30
N ILE A 99 -1.20 21.04 14.64
CA ILE A 99 0.15 20.63 15.09
C ILE A 99 1.01 20.08 13.95
N LEU A 100 0.36 19.65 12.86
CA LEU A 100 1.06 19.23 11.66
C LEU A 100 1.56 20.45 10.87
N PRO A 101 2.81 20.41 10.38
CA PRO A 101 3.42 21.49 9.63
C PRO A 101 2.62 21.67 8.35
N ARG A 102 2.15 22.91 8.14
CA ARG A 102 1.42 23.29 6.95
C ARG A 102 2.22 22.84 5.73
N MET A 103 1.70 21.84 5.00
CA MET A 103 2.20 21.59 3.65
C MET A 103 1.74 22.80 2.84
N ASP A 104 2.58 23.83 2.81
CA ASP A 104 2.45 24.89 1.81
C ASP A 104 2.48 24.20 0.45
N ALA A 105 1.55 24.61 -0.42
CA ALA A 105 1.41 24.08 -1.77
C ALA A 105 2.80 23.91 -2.35
N VAL A 106 3.13 22.65 -2.68
CA VAL A 106 4.41 22.17 -3.20
C VAL A 106 5.09 23.31 -3.95
N SER A 107 6.08 23.95 -3.30
CA SER A 107 7.05 24.74 -4.05
C SER A 107 7.59 23.75 -5.07
N THR A 108 7.29 24.02 -6.34
CA THR A 108 7.88 23.34 -7.49
C THR A 108 9.31 23.04 -7.12
N ILE A 109 9.63 21.74 -6.98
CA ILE A 109 10.98 21.30 -6.63
C ILE A 109 11.89 22.02 -7.62
N GLY A 110 12.58 23.04 -7.11
CA GLY A 110 13.60 23.73 -7.87
C GLY A 110 14.54 22.62 -8.30
N THR A 111 14.78 22.52 -9.60
CA THR A 111 15.89 21.77 -10.15
C THR A 111 17.18 22.42 -9.63
N GLN A 112 17.50 22.19 -8.37
CA GLN A 112 18.85 22.27 -7.89
C GLN A 112 19.54 21.01 -8.42
N PRO A 113 20.69 21.15 -9.10
CA PRO A 113 21.49 19.99 -9.42
C PRO A 113 21.89 19.37 -8.09
N VAL A 114 21.31 18.20 -7.81
CA VAL A 114 21.80 17.34 -6.73
C VAL A 114 23.26 17.11 -7.03
N GLY A 115 24.11 17.68 -6.20
CA GLY A 115 25.55 17.47 -6.26
C GLY A 115 25.82 15.98 -6.37
N ALA A 116 26.56 15.61 -7.41
CA ALA A 116 27.08 14.27 -7.58
C ALA A 116 27.76 13.83 -6.28
N GLY A 117 27.20 12.82 -5.59
CA GLY A 117 27.84 12.30 -4.37
C GLY A 117 27.04 11.43 -3.41
N ALA A 118 25.74 11.14 -3.61
CA ALA A 118 25.01 10.21 -2.73
C ALA A 118 24.42 9.04 -3.54
N THR A 119 24.96 7.85 -3.36
CA THR A 119 24.42 6.60 -3.90
C THR A 119 22.98 6.42 -3.41
N SER A 120 22.00 6.51 -4.31
CA SER A 120 20.57 6.50 -3.99
C SER A 120 20.06 5.08 -3.78
N CYS A 121 20.05 4.62 -2.53
CA CYS A 121 19.42 3.35 -2.16
C CYS A 121 17.88 3.47 -2.11
N VAL A 122 17.18 2.35 -2.20
CA VAL A 122 15.72 2.26 -2.09
C VAL A 122 15.33 1.89 -0.67
N SER A 123 14.54 2.74 -0.01
CA SER A 123 14.07 2.47 1.35
C SER A 123 12.96 1.41 1.38
N ARG A 124 12.88 0.63 2.46
CA ARG A 124 11.77 -0.31 2.69
C ARG A 124 10.41 0.38 2.79
N ALA A 125 10.37 1.63 3.24
CA ALA A 125 9.15 2.45 3.24
C ALA A 125 8.66 2.72 1.80
N THR A 126 9.56 3.06 0.89
CA THR A 126 9.24 3.23 -0.55
C THR A 126 8.76 1.92 -1.18
N MET A 127 9.43 0.81 -0.87
CA MET A 127 9.00 -0.53 -1.29
C MET A 127 7.58 -0.84 -0.79
N ARG A 128 7.28 -0.49 0.46
CA ARG A 128 5.95 -0.64 1.07
C ARG A 128 4.87 0.16 0.37
N THR A 129 5.09 1.44 0.15
CA THR A 129 4.14 2.30 -0.56
C THR A 129 3.83 1.74 -1.94
N THR A 130 4.87 1.25 -2.64
CA THR A 130 4.70 0.65 -3.96
C THR A 130 3.90 -0.65 -3.89
N ASP A 131 4.29 -1.61 -3.07
CA ASP A 131 3.55 -2.86 -2.88
C ASP A 131 2.06 -2.62 -2.55
N VAL A 132 1.78 -1.77 -1.56
CA VAL A 132 0.43 -1.44 -1.14
C VAL A 132 -0.34 -0.82 -2.30
N GLY A 133 0.26 0.14 -3.02
CA GLY A 133 -0.35 0.80 -4.17
C GLY A 133 -0.81 -0.18 -5.25
N TYR A 134 -0.05 -1.25 -5.52
CA TYR A 134 -0.48 -2.28 -6.47
C TYR A 134 -1.64 -3.12 -5.95
N ARG A 135 -1.64 -3.46 -4.65
CA ARG A 135 -2.65 -4.33 -4.03
C ARG A 135 -3.99 -3.63 -3.82
N ILE A 136 -3.97 -2.36 -3.41
CA ILE A 136 -5.18 -1.60 -3.10
C ILE A 136 -5.67 -0.76 -4.29
N ASN A 137 -4.96 -0.77 -5.43
CA ASN A 137 -5.40 -0.09 -6.64
C ASN A 137 -6.84 -0.46 -6.97
N SER A 138 -7.76 0.50 -6.90
CA SER A 138 -9.18 0.31 -7.16
C SER A 138 -9.52 1.03 -8.45
N HIS A 139 -9.98 0.29 -9.45
CA HIS A 139 -10.27 0.87 -10.76
C HIS A 139 -11.44 0.19 -11.47
N TYR A 140 -12.20 0.98 -12.23
CA TYR A 140 -13.31 0.48 -13.02
C TYR A 140 -12.80 -0.15 -14.32
N TYR A 141 -13.26 -1.36 -14.61
CA TYR A 141 -13.02 -2.06 -15.86
C TYR A 141 -14.34 -2.22 -16.60
N SER A 142 -14.42 -1.70 -17.82
CA SER A 142 -15.57 -1.94 -18.68
C SER A 142 -15.54 -3.37 -19.25
N THR A 143 -16.66 -3.81 -19.83
CA THR A 143 -16.74 -5.06 -20.61
C THR A 143 -15.62 -5.15 -21.63
N THR A 144 -15.18 -4.01 -22.18
CA THR A 144 -14.12 -3.99 -23.19
C THR A 144 -12.70 -4.13 -22.65
N ASN A 145 -12.47 -3.70 -21.41
CA ASN A 145 -11.20 -3.96 -20.72
C ASN A 145 -11.10 -5.43 -20.26
N ILE A 146 -12.23 -6.12 -20.15
CA ILE A 146 -12.27 -7.51 -19.69
C ILE A 146 -12.32 -8.51 -20.86
N TYR A 147 -13.24 -8.33 -21.80
CA TYR A 147 -13.62 -9.34 -22.79
C TYR A 147 -13.29 -8.99 -24.25
N THR A 148 -12.95 -7.74 -24.58
CA THR A 148 -12.67 -7.37 -25.98
C THR A 148 -11.32 -7.90 -26.48
N TYR A 149 -11.15 -7.91 -27.81
CA TYR A 149 -10.16 -8.73 -28.51
C TYR A 149 -8.70 -8.37 -28.19
N CYS A 150 -8.06 -9.24 -27.41
CA CYS A 150 -6.60 -9.35 -27.28
C CYS A 150 -6.27 -10.81 -27.59
N LEU A 151 -5.86 -11.09 -28.83
CA LEU A 151 -5.69 -12.45 -29.33
C LEU A 151 -4.66 -13.21 -28.49
N GLY A 152 -5.00 -14.43 -28.06
CA GLY A 152 -4.12 -15.29 -27.24
C GLY A 152 -4.11 -14.95 -25.75
N ARG A 153 -4.83 -13.91 -25.32
CA ARG A 153 -4.89 -13.50 -23.90
C ARG A 153 -5.71 -14.47 -23.06
N GLY A 154 -5.14 -14.89 -21.94
CA GLY A 154 -5.85 -15.57 -20.87
C GLY A 154 -6.51 -14.53 -19.96
N ILE A 155 -7.85 -14.55 -19.87
CA ILE A 155 -8.58 -13.63 -18.99
C ILE A 155 -8.31 -14.02 -17.52
N PRO A 156 -7.86 -13.09 -16.65
CA PRO A 156 -7.79 -13.35 -15.22
C PRO A 156 -9.12 -13.89 -14.68
N GLY A 157 -9.09 -15.01 -13.96
CA GLY A 157 -10.29 -15.76 -13.59
C GLY A 157 -11.30 -14.93 -12.81
N TYR A 158 -10.82 -14.00 -11.98
CA TYR A 158 -11.66 -13.11 -11.19
C TYR A 158 -12.39 -12.03 -12.00
N LEU A 159 -11.92 -11.72 -13.20
CA LEU A 159 -12.60 -10.80 -14.13
C LEU A 159 -13.62 -11.54 -14.99
N ASN A 160 -13.33 -12.81 -15.30
CA ASN A 160 -14.16 -13.60 -16.19
C ASN A 160 -15.60 -13.80 -15.65
N SER A 161 -15.76 -13.88 -14.33
CA SER A 161 -17.06 -14.08 -13.66
C SER A 161 -17.75 -12.80 -13.18
N GLY A 162 -17.05 -11.67 -13.11
CA GLY A 162 -17.57 -10.46 -12.45
C GLY A 162 -18.23 -9.43 -13.37
N GLY A 163 -17.95 -9.45 -14.69
CA GLY A 163 -18.49 -8.47 -15.63
C GLY A 163 -17.87 -7.07 -15.48
N ALA A 164 -18.43 -6.06 -16.14
CA ALA A 164 -17.95 -4.68 -15.97
C ALA A 164 -18.18 -4.20 -14.52
N GLY A 165 -17.18 -3.53 -13.94
CA GLY A 165 -17.25 -3.12 -12.54
C GLY A 165 -15.93 -2.59 -11.98
N THR A 166 -15.94 -2.22 -10.71
CA THR A 166 -14.73 -1.77 -10.00
C THR A 166 -14.05 -2.96 -9.35
N TYR A 167 -12.76 -3.12 -9.63
CA TYR A 167 -11.93 -4.19 -9.11
C TYR A 167 -10.73 -3.64 -8.37
N SER A 168 -10.30 -4.38 -7.35
CA SER A 168 -9.07 -4.09 -6.62
C SER A 168 -7.90 -4.91 -7.15
N SER A 169 -6.71 -4.34 -6.98
CA SER A 169 -5.41 -4.83 -7.40
C SER A 169 -5.10 -4.67 -8.89
N VAL A 170 -3.82 -4.44 -9.18
CA VAL A 170 -3.25 -4.60 -10.52
C VAL A 170 -3.24 -6.08 -10.91
N SER A 171 -3.71 -6.38 -12.13
CA SER A 171 -3.79 -7.74 -12.66
C SER A 171 -2.43 -8.35 -12.98
N TYR A 172 -2.36 -9.68 -12.92
CA TYR A 172 -1.24 -10.44 -13.45
C TYR A 172 -1.19 -10.28 -14.96
N LYS A 173 0.00 -10.03 -15.51
CA LYS A 173 0.25 -10.05 -16.95
C LYS A 173 1.59 -10.72 -17.19
N TRP A 174 1.64 -11.80 -17.97
CA TRP A 174 2.90 -12.42 -18.37
C TRP A 174 3.84 -11.41 -19.04
N GLY A 175 5.09 -11.34 -18.58
CA GLY A 175 6.07 -10.35 -19.04
C GLY A 175 5.74 -8.89 -18.64
N GLY A 176 4.71 -8.67 -17.84
CA GLY A 176 4.23 -7.34 -17.46
C GLY A 176 5.18 -6.59 -16.53
N PHE A 177 5.24 -5.26 -16.70
CA PHE A 177 6.03 -4.34 -15.90
C PHE A 177 5.35 -2.96 -15.82
N ASP A 178 4.02 -2.87 -15.87
CA ASP A 178 3.34 -1.58 -15.78
C ASP A 178 3.53 -0.93 -14.40
N THR A 179 3.56 0.42 -14.33
CA THR A 179 3.28 1.15 -13.08
C THR A 179 1.78 1.08 -12.77
N VAL A 180 1.36 1.36 -11.53
CA VAL A 180 -0.09 1.50 -11.23
C VAL A 180 -0.74 2.54 -12.14
N SER A 181 -0.07 3.67 -12.34
CA SER A 181 -0.56 4.74 -13.23
C SER A 181 -0.64 4.31 -14.70
N SER A 182 0.39 3.63 -15.24
CA SER A 182 0.37 3.16 -16.63
C SER A 182 -0.62 2.02 -16.86
N PHE A 183 -0.86 1.21 -15.83
CA PHE A 183 -1.93 0.22 -15.83
C PHE A 183 -3.29 0.91 -15.91
N ASN A 184 -3.60 1.84 -14.99
CA ASN A 184 -4.88 2.54 -14.93
C ASN A 184 -5.16 3.39 -16.19
N SER A 185 -4.15 4.07 -16.74
CA SER A 185 -4.33 4.85 -17.97
C SER A 185 -4.67 3.99 -19.18
N GLY A 186 -4.35 2.69 -19.14
CA GLY A 186 -4.76 1.71 -20.13
C GLY A 186 -6.18 1.15 -19.94
N MET A 187 -6.90 1.55 -18.89
CA MET A 187 -8.21 0.98 -18.55
C MET A 187 -9.40 1.84 -19.00
N SER A 188 -9.17 2.83 -19.87
CA SER A 188 -10.26 3.50 -20.58
C SER A 188 -11.04 2.48 -21.44
N PRO A 189 -12.37 2.58 -21.55
CA PRO A 189 -13.16 1.70 -22.41
C PRO A 189 -12.64 1.67 -23.85
N GLY A 190 -12.50 0.48 -24.43
CA GLY A 190 -12.07 0.26 -25.81
C GLY A 190 -10.55 0.32 -26.05
N THR A 191 -9.73 0.45 -25.00
CA THR A 191 -8.28 0.67 -25.15
C THR A 191 -7.43 -0.60 -24.91
N LYS A 192 -7.09 -0.93 -23.66
CA LYS A 192 -6.30 -2.13 -23.31
C LYS A 192 -7.09 -3.06 -22.40
N GLN A 193 -6.60 -4.29 -22.28
CA GLN A 193 -7.20 -5.33 -21.46
C GLN A 193 -6.46 -5.51 -20.12
N ALA A 194 -7.21 -5.75 -19.05
CA ALA A 194 -6.69 -5.93 -17.71
C ALA A 194 -6.09 -7.35 -17.53
N GLY A 195 -4.77 -7.44 -17.42
CA GLY A 195 -4.04 -8.69 -17.18
C GLY A 195 -3.94 -9.61 -18.39
N ASP A 196 -3.15 -10.67 -18.25
CA ASP A 196 -2.98 -11.78 -19.19
C ASP A 196 -2.32 -12.97 -18.47
N THR A 197 -3.03 -14.09 -18.36
CA THR A 197 -2.56 -15.29 -17.68
C THR A 197 -1.86 -16.28 -18.61
N THR A 198 -1.85 -16.03 -19.93
CA THR A 198 -1.18 -16.91 -20.88
C THR A 198 0.34 -16.80 -20.74
N LYS A 199 1.03 -17.95 -20.68
CA LYS A 199 2.49 -17.99 -20.67
C LYS A 199 3.04 -17.94 -22.09
N GLY A 200 4.11 -17.19 -22.31
CA GLY A 200 4.83 -17.15 -23.58
C GLY A 200 5.19 -15.72 -24.00
N ASP A 201 4.65 -15.27 -25.13
CA ASP A 201 4.92 -13.94 -25.63
C ASP A 201 4.20 -12.87 -24.82
N THR A 202 4.86 -11.73 -24.66
CA THR A 202 4.29 -10.59 -23.93
C THR A 202 3.27 -9.87 -24.81
N LEU A 203 1.99 -9.93 -24.45
CA LEU A 203 0.94 -9.26 -25.22
C LEU A 203 0.90 -7.75 -24.96
N SER A 204 1.02 -6.95 -26.02
CA SER A 204 1.00 -5.47 -25.96
C SER A 204 -0.41 -4.87 -25.81
N CYS A 205 -1.45 -5.67 -26.04
CA CYS A 205 -2.85 -5.31 -25.80
C CYS A 205 -3.27 -5.44 -24.32
N ALA A 206 -2.53 -6.22 -23.53
CA ALA A 206 -2.78 -6.37 -22.10
C ALA A 206 -1.93 -5.39 -21.26
N ARG A 207 -2.39 -5.09 -20.05
CA ARG A 207 -1.65 -4.33 -19.02
C ARG A 207 -1.58 -5.10 -17.70
N GLY A 208 -0.51 -4.93 -16.95
CA GLY A 208 -0.31 -5.55 -15.63
C GLY A 208 1.16 -5.81 -15.32
N VAL A 209 1.38 -6.64 -14.31
CA VAL A 209 2.72 -7.08 -13.89
C VAL A 209 2.79 -8.60 -13.74
N ASP A 210 3.91 -9.21 -14.11
CA ASP A 210 4.22 -10.59 -13.69
C ASP A 210 4.94 -10.59 -12.32
N CYS A 211 5.34 -11.76 -11.84
CA CYS A 211 6.03 -11.91 -10.57
C CYS A 211 7.29 -11.04 -10.46
N SER A 212 8.18 -11.15 -11.45
CA SER A 212 9.46 -10.43 -11.49
C SER A 212 9.31 -8.95 -11.85
N GLY A 213 8.32 -8.59 -12.66
CA GLY A 213 7.96 -7.21 -12.97
C GLY A 213 7.39 -6.50 -11.76
N PHE A 214 6.60 -7.20 -10.94
CA PHE A 214 6.13 -6.66 -9.67
C PHE A 214 7.29 -6.40 -8.69
N VAL A 215 8.20 -7.37 -8.52
CA VAL A 215 9.42 -7.18 -7.70
C VAL A 215 10.25 -6.00 -8.21
N SER A 216 10.48 -5.93 -9.53
CA SER A 216 11.23 -4.82 -10.15
C SER A 216 10.58 -3.46 -9.88
N ARG A 217 9.24 -3.40 -9.83
CA ARG A 217 8.51 -2.19 -9.47
C ARG A 217 8.66 -1.84 -8.01
N VAL A 218 8.54 -2.81 -7.10
CA VAL A 218 8.74 -2.59 -5.66
C VAL A 218 10.16 -2.08 -5.37
N TRP A 219 11.18 -2.64 -6.02
CA TRP A 219 12.56 -2.18 -5.94
C TRP A 219 12.87 -0.91 -6.75
N GLN A 220 11.86 -0.19 -7.26
CA GLN A 220 11.99 1.09 -7.98
C GLN A 220 12.90 1.04 -9.22
N LEU A 221 12.99 -0.12 -9.89
CA LEU A 221 13.82 -0.26 -11.07
C LEU A 221 13.20 0.47 -12.27
N SER A 222 14.05 1.01 -13.14
CA SER A 222 13.64 1.66 -14.38
C SER A 222 13.27 0.66 -15.48
N SER A 223 13.77 -0.57 -15.37
CA SER A 223 13.51 -1.69 -16.28
C SER A 223 13.11 -2.95 -15.52
N LYS A 224 12.52 -3.90 -16.24
CA LYS A 224 12.16 -5.20 -15.69
C LYS A 224 13.39 -6.11 -15.62
N TYR A 225 13.64 -6.68 -14.45
CA TYR A 225 14.53 -7.81 -14.27
C TYR A 225 13.68 -9.08 -14.17
N GLY A 226 14.11 -10.14 -14.87
CA GLY A 226 13.42 -11.43 -14.88
C GLY A 226 13.89 -12.33 -13.75
N THR A 227 13.22 -13.47 -13.55
CA THR A 227 13.65 -14.47 -12.56
C THR A 227 15.00 -15.13 -12.86
N TRP A 228 15.57 -14.90 -14.05
CA TRP A 228 16.92 -15.30 -14.44
C TRP A 228 17.99 -14.21 -14.25
N THR A 229 17.59 -12.98 -13.94
CA THR A 229 18.50 -11.83 -13.89
C THR A 229 18.35 -11.02 -12.61
N LEU A 230 17.44 -11.39 -11.71
CA LEU A 230 17.29 -10.72 -10.41
C LEU A 230 18.50 -10.95 -9.51
N ASP A 231 19.23 -12.05 -9.70
CA ASP A 231 20.50 -12.36 -9.06
C ASP A 231 21.66 -11.48 -9.52
N ASP A 232 21.57 -10.84 -10.69
CA ASP A 232 22.58 -9.87 -11.15
C ASP A 232 22.59 -8.57 -10.32
N ILE A 233 21.53 -8.32 -9.55
CA ILE A 233 21.30 -7.09 -8.78
C ILE A 233 20.90 -7.37 -7.33
N SER A 234 21.07 -8.62 -6.87
CA SER A 234 20.78 -9.00 -5.51
C SER A 234 21.81 -9.99 -4.99
N THR A 235 22.01 -9.96 -3.68
CA THR A 235 22.92 -10.85 -2.98
C THR A 235 22.12 -11.97 -2.33
N GLN A 236 22.49 -13.21 -2.59
CA GLN A 236 21.90 -14.37 -1.92
C GLN A 236 22.25 -14.33 -0.42
N LEU A 237 21.24 -14.49 0.43
CA LEU A 237 21.42 -14.55 1.87
C LEU A 237 21.81 -15.97 2.30
N SER A 238 22.61 -16.08 3.36
CA SER A 238 23.07 -17.38 3.89
C SER A 238 21.95 -18.23 4.50
N GLY A 239 20.77 -17.66 4.75
CA GLY A 239 19.62 -18.39 5.26
C GLY A 239 18.39 -17.53 5.50
N TRP A 240 17.26 -18.20 5.73
CA TRP A 240 15.94 -17.59 5.92
C TRP A 240 15.87 -16.64 7.13
N GLY A 241 16.65 -16.89 8.19
CA GLY A 241 16.69 -16.04 9.39
C GLY A 241 17.27 -14.64 9.16
N ASN A 242 17.95 -14.42 8.02
CA ASN A 242 18.53 -13.12 7.69
C ASN A 242 17.60 -12.24 6.86
N LEU A 243 16.41 -12.74 6.50
CA LEU A 243 15.44 -12.01 5.71
C LEU A 243 14.91 -10.80 6.48
N LEU A 244 14.84 -9.68 5.77
CA LEU A 244 14.14 -8.47 6.18
C LEU A 244 13.03 -8.19 5.17
N GLU A 245 12.04 -7.41 5.59
CA GLU A 245 10.90 -7.06 4.73
C GLU A 245 11.37 -6.53 3.36
N TYR A 246 10.76 -7.05 2.28
CA TYR A 246 11.07 -6.81 0.86
C TYR A 246 12.38 -7.39 0.30
N ASP A 247 13.06 -8.22 1.07
CA ASP A 247 13.90 -9.26 0.48
C ASP A 247 13.01 -10.24 -0.32
N ILE A 248 13.60 -11.05 -1.18
CA ILE A 248 12.85 -11.95 -2.05
C ILE A 248 13.13 -13.42 -1.78
N PHE A 249 12.10 -14.22 -2.01
CA PHE A 249 12.23 -15.64 -2.31
C PHE A 249 12.37 -15.77 -3.83
N LEU A 250 13.54 -16.13 -4.31
CA LEU A 250 13.80 -16.32 -5.72
C LEU A 250 13.91 -17.81 -6.05
N LYS A 251 13.07 -18.28 -6.97
CA LYS A 251 13.26 -19.55 -7.68
C LYS A 251 13.66 -19.22 -9.11
N GLN A 252 14.96 -19.29 -9.36
CA GLN A 252 15.54 -18.84 -10.63
C GLN A 252 14.83 -19.49 -11.82
N GLY A 253 14.54 -18.66 -12.82
CA GLY A 253 13.85 -19.07 -14.04
C GLY A 253 12.38 -19.46 -13.91
N SER A 254 11.80 -19.39 -12.71
CA SER A 254 10.44 -19.86 -12.47
C SER A 254 9.55 -18.78 -11.87
N HIS A 255 9.86 -18.30 -10.67
CA HIS A 255 8.99 -17.40 -9.93
C HIS A 255 9.72 -16.67 -8.82
N VAL A 256 9.17 -15.55 -8.36
CA VAL A 256 9.73 -14.74 -7.28
C VAL A 256 8.61 -14.15 -6.41
N ARG A 257 8.88 -14.00 -5.12
CA ARG A 257 7.95 -13.45 -4.13
C ARG A 257 8.68 -12.50 -3.19
N LEU A 258 8.04 -11.41 -2.76
CA LEU A 258 8.59 -10.52 -1.72
C LEU A 258 8.24 -11.07 -0.36
N PHE A 259 9.26 -11.26 0.49
CA PHE A 259 9.08 -11.58 1.89
C PHE A 259 8.53 -10.36 2.64
N ARG A 260 7.54 -10.59 3.51
CA ARG A 260 6.98 -9.55 4.38
C ARG A 260 7.39 -9.75 5.82
N TYR A 261 6.99 -10.86 6.40
CA TYR A 261 7.44 -11.29 7.72
C TYR A 261 7.13 -12.78 7.91
N TYR A 262 7.78 -13.38 8.90
CA TYR A 262 7.49 -14.73 9.34
C TYR A 262 6.58 -14.67 10.57
N SER A 263 5.53 -15.49 10.60
CA SER A 263 4.50 -15.48 11.65
C SER A 263 4.51 -16.72 12.55
N GLY A 264 5.53 -17.57 12.46
CA GLY A 264 5.52 -18.90 13.09
C GLY A 264 4.75 -19.95 12.26
N ASN A 265 3.58 -19.59 11.75
CA ASN A 265 2.72 -20.47 10.94
C ASN A 265 3.07 -20.49 9.44
N GLY A 266 4.06 -19.68 9.03
CA GLY A 266 4.46 -19.54 7.64
C GLY A 266 4.98 -18.14 7.34
N TYR A 267 5.15 -17.87 6.05
CA TYR A 267 5.71 -16.63 5.55
C TYR A 267 4.60 -15.79 4.92
N TYR A 268 4.43 -14.56 5.39
CA TYR A 268 3.63 -13.59 4.64
C TYR A 268 4.45 -13.08 3.46
N VAL A 269 3.83 -13.05 2.29
CA VAL A 269 4.45 -12.61 1.05
C VAL A 269 3.54 -11.67 0.27
N SER A 270 4.17 -10.79 -0.49
CA SER A 270 3.54 -10.10 -1.61
C SER A 270 4.03 -10.68 -2.93
N GLU A 271 3.14 -11.00 -3.86
CA GLU A 271 3.51 -11.53 -5.18
C GLU A 271 2.45 -11.20 -6.24
N SER A 272 2.86 -11.07 -7.50
CA SER A 272 1.94 -11.18 -8.65
C SER A 272 1.94 -12.61 -9.14
N THR A 273 0.79 -13.29 -9.13
CA THR A 273 0.73 -14.74 -9.37
C THR A 273 -0.53 -15.19 -10.09
N THR A 274 -0.43 -16.30 -10.83
CA THR A 274 -1.56 -17.01 -11.43
C THR A 274 -2.04 -18.20 -10.61
N ALA A 275 -1.54 -18.37 -9.38
CA ALA A 275 -1.90 -19.48 -8.49
C ALA A 275 -3.32 -19.33 -7.88
N GLY A 276 -4.34 -19.14 -8.73
CA GLY A 276 -5.74 -18.95 -8.33
C GLY A 276 -6.15 -17.50 -8.04
N TYR A 277 -5.25 -16.53 -8.23
CA TYR A 277 -5.50 -15.11 -7.93
C TYR A 277 -5.49 -14.20 -9.16
N ASP A 278 -4.58 -14.48 -10.10
CA ASP A 278 -4.33 -13.74 -11.35
C ASP A 278 -4.09 -12.22 -11.17
N ARG A 279 -3.45 -11.84 -10.05
CA ARG A 279 -3.18 -10.44 -9.67
C ARG A 279 -2.09 -10.34 -8.60
N VAL A 280 -1.76 -9.10 -8.23
CA VAL A 280 -0.92 -8.83 -7.04
C VAL A 280 -1.69 -9.16 -5.77
N VAL A 281 -1.09 -9.97 -4.90
CA VAL A 281 -1.72 -10.42 -3.65
C VAL A 281 -0.75 -10.33 -2.49
N TYR A 282 -1.33 -10.16 -1.30
CA TYR A 282 -0.66 -10.36 -0.02
C TYR A 282 -1.28 -11.59 0.64
N ARG A 283 -0.47 -12.60 0.96
CA ARG A 283 -0.99 -13.87 1.49
C ARG A 283 0.03 -14.59 2.36
N LEU A 284 -0.46 -15.51 3.18
CA LEU A 284 0.35 -16.47 3.93
C LEU A 284 0.70 -17.67 3.03
N ILE A 285 1.95 -18.10 3.07
CA ILE A 285 2.44 -19.32 2.41
C ILE A 285 3.17 -20.23 3.40
N GLY A 286 3.13 -21.54 3.14
CA GLY A 286 3.85 -22.53 3.92
C GLY A 286 5.28 -22.73 3.42
N SER A 287 6.13 -23.39 4.23
CA SER A 287 7.50 -23.72 3.83
C SER A 287 7.57 -24.61 2.59
N SER A 288 6.57 -25.48 2.36
CA SER A 288 6.48 -26.32 1.16
C SER A 288 6.33 -25.51 -0.14
N ASP A 289 5.71 -24.34 -0.07
CA ASP A 289 5.57 -23.42 -1.23
C ASP A 289 6.90 -22.83 -1.68
N LEU A 290 7.93 -22.93 -0.83
CA LEU A 290 9.28 -22.39 -1.03
C LEU A 290 10.29 -23.45 -1.47
N ASN A 291 9.82 -24.65 -1.88
CA ASN A 291 10.72 -25.68 -2.42
C ASN A 291 11.43 -25.21 -3.71
N GLY A 292 12.77 -25.20 -3.66
CA GLY A 292 13.65 -24.71 -4.72
C GLY A 292 13.82 -23.19 -4.76
N TYR A 293 13.33 -22.46 -3.75
CA TYR A 293 13.60 -21.03 -3.60
C TYR A 293 14.84 -20.81 -2.72
N SER A 294 15.52 -19.70 -2.96
CA SER A 294 16.56 -19.17 -2.08
C SER A 294 16.22 -17.73 -1.65
N PRO A 295 16.69 -17.28 -0.47
CA PRO A 295 16.51 -15.90 -0.02
C PRO A 295 17.55 -14.97 -0.65
N TRP A 296 17.11 -13.83 -1.18
CA TRP A 296 18.00 -12.81 -1.77
C TRP A 296 17.61 -11.41 -1.33
N ARG A 297 18.59 -10.52 -1.22
CA ARG A 297 18.41 -9.10 -0.86
C ARG A 297 18.88 -8.22 -2.00
N TYR A 298 18.05 -7.24 -2.37
CA TYR A 298 18.42 -6.23 -3.34
C TYR A 298 19.67 -5.47 -2.90
N ASP A 299 20.67 -5.33 -3.76
CA ASP A 299 21.98 -4.78 -3.38
C ASP A 299 21.90 -3.29 -3.03
N ASN A 300 20.92 -2.58 -3.60
CA ASN A 300 20.75 -1.15 -3.40
C ASN A 300 19.56 -0.84 -2.47
N VAL A 301 19.20 -1.75 -1.56
CA VAL A 301 18.27 -1.42 -0.45
C VAL A 301 18.99 -0.58 0.60
N CYS A 302 18.30 0.41 1.18
CA CYS A 302 18.87 1.20 2.26
C CYS A 302 19.12 0.33 3.51
N PRO A 303 20.16 0.67 4.33
CA PRO A 303 20.41 0.02 5.61
C PRO A 303 19.17 -0.05 6.51
#